data_AF-A0A2T5EJU0-F1
#
_entry.id   AF-A0A2T5EJU0-F1
#
_cell.length_a   1.000
_cell.length_b   1.000
_cell.length_c   1.000
_cell.angle_alpha   90.00
_cell.angle_beta   90.00
_cell.angle_gamma   90.00
#
_symmetry.space_group_name_H-M   'P 1'
#
loop_
_entity.id
_entity.type
_entity.pdbx_description
1 polymer ?
#
loop_
_entity_poly.entity_id
_entity_poly.type
_entity_poly.pdbx_seq_one_letter_code
_entity_poly.pdbx_strand_id
1 'polypeptide(L)'
;MTGAQSFGESFKVYNNHQRVVAQFQYTNTQKDSYPSITIELAPLAGTDANWQAKSSVQLTRYELTLFTRVIFGLASLAEGAYHGTNRNKGVRLQNNGPDGVSLTVSEGGQVQQIMLNPHERLEVGSFVIRRLAMGWQMAVADVMAILRQGAMLERGR
;
A
#
# COMPACT_ATOMS: atom_id res chain seq x y z
N MET A 1 -25.26 -17.87 -13.50
CA MET A 1 -25.01 -17.44 -12.11
C MET A 1 -23.90 -16.41 -12.14
N THR A 2 -24.24 -15.13 -12.09
CA THR A 2 -23.30 -14.01 -12.04
C THR A 2 -22.63 -14.05 -10.67
N GLY A 3 -21.41 -14.59 -10.61
CA GLY A 3 -20.63 -14.62 -9.38
C GLY A 3 -20.38 -13.19 -8.90
N ALA A 4 -21.00 -12.81 -7.79
CA ALA A 4 -20.62 -11.62 -7.07
C ALA A 4 -19.13 -11.76 -6.74
N GLN A 5 -18.28 -10.95 -7.39
CA GLN A 5 -16.92 -10.75 -6.93
C GLN A 5 -17.01 -10.32 -5.47
N SER A 6 -16.65 -11.20 -4.54
CA SER A 6 -16.52 -10.80 -3.14
C SER A 6 -15.38 -9.79 -3.11
N PHE A 7 -15.72 -8.52 -3.04
CA PHE A 7 -14.73 -7.48 -2.75
C PHE A 7 -14.05 -7.89 -1.44
N GLY A 8 -12.72 -7.97 -1.43
CA GLY A 8 -11.97 -8.33 -0.23
C GLY A 8 -12.16 -7.27 0.87
N GLU A 9 -11.51 -7.46 2.00
CA GLU A 9 -11.48 -6.43 3.05
C GLU A 9 -10.77 -5.15 2.56
N SER A 10 -11.28 -3.99 2.98
CA SER A 10 -10.75 -2.69 2.58
C SER A 10 -10.55 -1.77 3.78
N PHE A 11 -9.48 -0.98 3.78
CA PHE A 11 -9.21 0.07 4.75
C PHE A 11 -9.09 1.42 4.04
N LYS A 12 -9.68 2.48 4.59
CA LYS A 12 -9.70 3.81 3.97
C LYS A 12 -9.12 4.86 4.92
N VAL A 13 -8.34 5.78 4.37
CA VAL A 13 -7.83 6.97 5.06
C VAL A 13 -8.30 8.21 4.31
N TYR A 14 -9.01 9.09 5.02
CA TYR A 14 -9.53 10.34 4.47
C TYR A 14 -8.65 11.51 4.93
N ASN A 15 -7.96 12.15 4.01
CA ASN A 15 -7.20 13.37 4.31
C ASN A 15 -7.95 14.59 3.75
N ASN A 16 -8.76 15.20 4.61
CA ASN A 16 -9.58 16.37 4.26
C ASN A 16 -8.74 17.60 3.92
N HIS A 17 -7.53 17.73 4.49
CA HIS A 17 -6.63 18.84 4.21
C HIS A 17 -6.05 18.75 2.79
N GLN A 18 -5.61 17.55 2.39
CA GLN A 18 -5.09 17.28 1.04
C GLN A 18 -6.20 16.98 0.01
N ARG A 19 -7.47 16.97 0.44
CA ARG A 19 -8.64 16.68 -0.40
C ARG A 19 -8.49 15.36 -1.15
N VAL A 20 -7.99 14.32 -0.47
CA VAL A 20 -7.72 12.99 -1.05
C VAL A 20 -8.15 11.87 -0.09
N VAL A 21 -8.60 10.76 -0.64
CA VAL A 21 -8.81 9.50 0.09
C VAL A 21 -7.85 8.43 -0.45
N ALA A 22 -7.32 7.62 0.45
CA ALA A 22 -6.61 6.39 0.11
C ALA A 22 -7.45 5.18 0.48
N GLN A 23 -7.56 4.20 -0.42
CA GLN A 23 -8.13 2.89 -0.15
C GLN A 23 -7.07 1.81 -0.34
N PHE A 24 -6.93 0.96 0.67
CA PHE A 24 -6.10 -0.24 0.66
C PHE A 24 -7.04 -1.44 0.64
N GLN A 25 -6.99 -2.21 -0.44
CA GLN A 25 -7.93 -3.29 -0.70
C GLN A 25 -7.17 -4.61 -0.76
N TYR A 26 -7.56 -5.61 0.04
CA TYR A 26 -7.03 -6.97 -0.12
C TYR A 26 -7.43 -7.51 -1.49
N THR A 27 -6.42 -7.94 -2.25
CA THR A 27 -6.56 -8.55 -3.57
C THR A 27 -5.60 -9.72 -3.71
N ASN A 28 -5.73 -10.50 -4.78
CA ASN A 28 -4.72 -11.49 -5.14
C ASN A 28 -4.05 -11.04 -6.44
N THR A 29 -2.74 -11.26 -6.56
CA THR A 29 -2.02 -11.04 -7.83
C THR A 29 -2.62 -11.91 -8.93
N GLN A 30 -2.72 -11.38 -10.15
CA GLN A 30 -3.38 -12.10 -11.24
C GLN A 30 -2.63 -13.36 -11.70
N LYS A 31 -1.28 -13.35 -11.65
CA LYS A 31 -0.45 -14.41 -12.20
C LYS A 31 -0.43 -15.68 -11.34
N ASP A 32 -0.36 -15.52 -10.02
CA ASP A 32 -0.08 -16.60 -9.08
C ASP A 32 -1.05 -16.63 -7.89
N SER A 33 -2.11 -15.81 -7.93
CA SER A 33 -3.11 -15.71 -6.85
C SER A 33 -2.53 -15.42 -5.46
N TYR A 34 -1.35 -14.79 -5.41
CA TYR A 34 -0.66 -14.50 -4.16
C TYR A 34 -1.35 -13.35 -3.41
N PRO A 35 -1.49 -13.43 -2.07
CA PRO A 35 -2.04 -12.35 -1.27
C PRO A 35 -1.35 -11.00 -1.50
N SER A 36 -2.11 -10.02 -1.95
CA SER A 36 -1.63 -8.67 -2.23
C SER A 36 -2.62 -7.59 -1.79
N ILE A 37 -2.26 -6.34 -2.06
CA ILE A 37 -3.04 -5.14 -1.81
C ILE A 37 -3.10 -4.32 -3.10
N THR A 38 -4.31 -3.90 -3.45
CA THR A 38 -4.53 -2.82 -4.42
C THR A 38 -4.70 -1.52 -3.65
N ILE A 39 -3.96 -0.51 -4.07
CA ILE A 39 -3.97 0.84 -3.51
C ILE A 39 -4.67 1.75 -4.52
N GLU A 40 -5.67 2.49 -4.06
CA GLU A 40 -6.36 3.50 -4.86
C GLU A 40 -6.29 4.84 -4.14
N LEU A 41 -5.91 5.89 -4.86
CA LEU A 41 -6.03 7.28 -4.40
C LEU A 41 -7.09 7.96 -5.25
N ALA A 42 -8.00 8.68 -4.60
CA ALA A 42 -9.04 9.44 -5.29
C ALA A 42 -9.20 10.84 -4.66
N PRO A 43 -9.48 11.88 -5.46
CA PRO A 43 -9.77 13.20 -4.92
C PRO A 43 -11.12 13.23 -4.20
N LEU A 44 -11.24 14.08 -3.20
CA LEU A 44 -12.49 14.34 -2.49
C LEU A 44 -13.30 15.43 -3.19
N ALA A 45 -14.55 15.11 -3.54
CA ALA A 45 -15.57 16.06 -3.99
C ALA A 45 -16.55 16.28 -2.82
N GLY A 46 -16.44 17.41 -2.13
CA GLY A 46 -17.12 17.60 -0.84
C GLY A 46 -16.57 16.63 0.23
N THR A 47 -17.44 15.79 0.79
CA THR A 47 -17.08 14.71 1.73
C THR A 47 -16.90 13.36 1.05
N ASP A 48 -17.28 13.25 -0.23
CA ASP A 48 -17.29 12.00 -0.96
C ASP A 48 -16.05 11.82 -1.83
N ALA A 49 -15.68 10.56 -2.02
CA ALA A 49 -14.56 10.18 -2.87
C ALA A 49 -14.99 10.11 -4.33
N ASN A 50 -14.31 10.86 -5.21
CA ASN A 50 -14.52 10.78 -6.65
C ASN A 50 -13.70 9.61 -7.23
N TRP A 51 -14.22 8.39 -7.08
CA TRP A 51 -13.57 7.16 -7.58
C TRP A 51 -13.45 7.09 -9.10
N GLN A 52 -14.16 7.92 -9.86
CA GLN A 52 -14.00 8.00 -11.32
C GLN A 52 -12.66 8.65 -11.70
N ALA A 53 -12.11 9.51 -10.84
CA ALA A 53 -10.84 10.20 -11.04
C ALA A 53 -9.70 9.57 -10.23
N LYS A 54 -9.79 8.27 -9.90
CA LYS A 54 -8.79 7.58 -9.07
C LYS A 54 -7.55 7.17 -9.87
N SER A 55 -6.44 7.03 -9.16
CA SER A 55 -5.24 6.31 -9.62
C SER A 55 -5.13 5.02 -8.81
N SER A 56 -4.87 3.89 -9.49
CA SER A 56 -4.95 2.55 -8.89
C SER A 56 -3.74 1.69 -9.26
N VAL A 57 -3.15 1.03 -8.27
CA VAL A 57 -1.99 0.15 -8.45
C VAL A 57 -2.11 -1.08 -7.55
N GLN A 58 -1.89 -2.28 -8.12
CA GLN A 58 -1.77 -3.51 -7.36
C GLN A 58 -0.30 -3.79 -7.08
N LEU A 59 0.05 -3.97 -5.80
CA LEU A 59 1.40 -4.34 -5.41
C LEU A 59 1.73 -5.76 -5.91
N THR A 60 2.98 -5.96 -6.31
CA THR A 60 3.54 -7.31 -6.47
C THR A 60 3.86 -7.93 -5.11
N ARG A 61 4.20 -9.22 -5.12
CA ARG A 61 4.70 -9.93 -3.92
C ARG A 61 5.91 -9.20 -3.28
N TYR A 62 6.84 -8.75 -4.10
CA TYR A 62 8.06 -8.08 -3.63
C TYR A 62 7.77 -6.69 -3.09
N GLU A 63 6.93 -5.93 -3.78
CA GLU A 63 6.53 -4.61 -3.33
C GLU A 63 5.71 -4.65 -2.05
N LEU A 64 4.83 -5.64 -1.85
CA LEU A 64 4.11 -5.77 -0.58
C LEU A 64 5.10 -5.90 0.60
N THR A 65 6.18 -6.66 0.41
CA THR A 65 7.25 -6.78 1.42
C THR A 65 7.94 -5.43 1.66
N LEU A 66 8.40 -4.76 0.60
CA LEU A 66 9.10 -3.46 0.72
C LEU A 66 8.20 -2.36 1.30
N PHE A 67 6.95 -2.31 0.86
CA PHE A 67 5.92 -1.39 1.35
C PHE A 67 5.71 -1.58 2.86
N THR A 68 5.60 -2.84 3.31
CA THR A 68 5.51 -3.18 4.74
C THR A 68 6.75 -2.69 5.50
N ARG A 69 7.96 -2.90 4.97
CA ARG A 69 9.20 -2.42 5.60
C ARG A 69 9.21 -0.91 5.79
N VAL A 70 8.82 -0.15 4.77
CA VAL A 70 8.77 1.33 4.84
C VAL A 70 7.71 1.80 5.82
N ILE A 71 6.50 1.21 5.80
CA ILE A 71 5.45 1.48 6.78
C ILE A 71 5.97 1.33 8.20
N PHE A 72 6.74 0.28 8.53
CA PHE A 72 7.28 0.09 9.88
C PHE A 72 8.62 0.81 10.13
N GLY A 73 9.09 1.62 9.18
CA GLY A 73 10.31 2.42 9.34
C GLY A 73 11.60 1.59 9.27
N LEU A 74 11.50 0.39 8.70
CA LEU A 74 12.60 -0.54 8.49
C LEU A 74 13.32 -0.31 7.15
N ALA A 75 12.78 0.59 6.31
CA ALA A 75 13.36 1.10 5.08
C ALA A 75 12.90 2.55 4.87
N SER A 76 13.63 3.31 4.05
CA SER A 76 13.30 4.71 3.75
C SER A 76 12.34 4.87 2.57
N LEU A 77 12.38 3.95 1.61
CA LEU A 77 11.68 4.07 0.33
C LEU A 77 11.24 2.70 -0.21
N ALA A 78 10.05 2.65 -0.80
CA ALA A 78 9.55 1.53 -1.59
C ALA A 78 8.95 2.10 -2.88
N GLU A 79 9.42 1.62 -4.02
CA GLU A 79 8.99 2.09 -5.34
C GLU A 79 8.64 0.88 -6.22
N GLY A 80 7.55 1.03 -6.98
CA GLY A 80 7.11 0.09 -7.98
C GLY A 80 6.68 0.84 -9.24
N ALA A 81 7.01 0.30 -10.40
CA ALA A 81 6.74 0.92 -11.69
C ALA A 81 6.32 -0.13 -12.72
N TYR A 82 5.77 0.35 -13.84
CA TYR A 82 5.34 -0.48 -14.98
C TYR A 82 4.22 -1.47 -14.65
N HIS A 83 3.30 -1.10 -13.75
CA HIS A 83 2.13 -1.91 -13.41
C HIS A 83 1.02 -1.81 -14.48
N GLY A 84 0.14 -2.82 -14.46
CA GLY A 84 -1.03 -2.91 -15.34
C GLY A 84 -0.69 -3.25 -16.80
N THR A 85 -1.72 -3.52 -17.59
CA THR A 85 -1.57 -3.93 -19.00
C THR A 85 -0.82 -2.89 -19.84
N ASN A 86 -1.04 -1.60 -19.56
CA ASN A 86 -0.42 -0.49 -20.27
C ASN A 86 0.95 -0.07 -19.70
N ARG A 87 1.44 -0.75 -18.64
CA ARG A 87 2.71 -0.44 -17.96
C ARG A 87 2.91 1.04 -17.61
N ASN A 88 1.83 1.72 -17.28
CA ASN A 88 1.78 3.17 -17.07
C ASN A 88 1.35 3.54 -15.64
N LYS A 89 1.43 2.59 -14.71
CA LYS A 89 1.09 2.75 -13.30
C LYS A 89 2.34 2.61 -12.43
N GLY A 90 2.39 3.35 -11.34
CA GLY A 90 3.48 3.32 -10.38
C GLY A 90 3.02 3.63 -8.96
N VAL A 91 3.86 3.25 -7.99
CA VAL A 91 3.66 3.48 -6.57
C VAL A 91 4.97 3.92 -5.93
N ARG A 92 4.90 4.86 -5.00
CA ARG A 92 6.01 5.27 -4.15
C ARG A 92 5.51 5.45 -2.74
N LEU A 93 6.16 4.78 -1.78
CA LEU A 93 5.97 5.02 -0.36
C LEU A 93 7.30 5.47 0.24
N GLN A 94 7.30 6.62 0.92
CA GLN A 94 8.49 7.18 1.53
C GLN A 94 8.26 7.41 3.02
N ASN A 95 9.20 6.95 3.84
CA ASN A 95 9.21 7.15 5.28
C ASN A 95 9.83 8.50 5.62
N ASN A 96 9.04 9.38 6.22
CA ASN A 96 9.43 10.73 6.62
C ASN A 96 9.72 10.80 8.14
N GLY A 97 10.05 9.66 8.75
CA GLY A 97 10.40 9.60 10.17
C GLY A 97 9.20 9.91 11.07
N PRO A 98 9.34 10.82 12.06
CA PRO A 98 8.27 11.20 12.97
C PRO A 98 7.04 11.80 12.31
N ASP A 99 7.17 12.37 11.11
CA ASP A 99 6.06 13.03 10.41
C ASP A 99 5.09 12.04 9.74
N GLY A 100 5.48 10.76 9.64
CA GLY A 100 4.66 9.70 9.04
C GLY A 100 5.24 9.18 7.72
N VAL A 101 4.37 8.86 6.76
CA VAL A 101 4.77 8.34 5.43
C VAL A 101 4.01 9.07 4.31
N SER A 102 4.69 9.39 3.22
CA SER A 102 4.03 9.87 2.00
C SER A 102 3.81 8.72 1.02
N LEU A 103 2.59 8.60 0.52
CA LEU A 103 2.17 7.63 -0.48
C LEU A 103 1.78 8.36 -1.76
N THR A 104 2.42 7.99 -2.86
CA THR A 104 2.14 8.50 -4.20
C THR A 104 1.74 7.33 -5.11
N VAL A 105 0.68 7.52 -5.89
CA VAL A 105 0.26 6.58 -6.95
C VAL A 105 0.18 7.36 -8.26
N SER A 106 0.79 6.80 -9.30
CA SER A 106 0.73 7.35 -10.66
C SER A 106 -0.01 6.41 -11.60
N GLU A 107 -0.78 6.96 -12.52
CA GLU A 107 -1.49 6.22 -13.56
C GLU A 107 -1.71 7.10 -14.79
N GLY A 108 -1.17 6.71 -15.94
CA GLY A 108 -1.44 7.38 -17.22
C GLY A 108 -1.06 8.87 -17.24
N GLY A 109 0.00 9.25 -16.53
CA GLY A 109 0.44 10.65 -16.39
C GLY A 109 -0.24 11.43 -15.27
N GLN A 110 -1.31 10.89 -14.66
CA GLN A 110 -1.88 11.44 -13.44
C GLN A 110 -1.06 10.98 -12.23
N VAL A 111 -0.87 11.89 -11.26
CA VAL A 111 -0.17 11.61 -10.01
C VAL A 111 -1.04 12.08 -8.85
N GLN A 112 -1.33 11.18 -7.93
CA GLN A 112 -2.03 11.48 -6.68
C GLN A 112 -1.14 11.13 -5.50
N GLN A 113 -1.26 11.91 -4.43
CA GLN A 113 -0.45 11.75 -3.22
C GLN A 113 -1.31 11.97 -1.97
N ILE A 114 -1.02 11.20 -0.93
CA ILE A 114 -1.52 11.39 0.42
C ILE A 114 -0.34 11.30 1.41
N MET A 115 -0.37 12.13 2.45
CA MET A 115 0.48 11.99 3.62
C MET A 115 -0.32 11.26 4.70
N LEU A 116 0.19 10.13 5.16
CA LEU A 116 -0.34 9.41 6.30
C LEU A 116 0.42 9.88 7.54
N ASN A 117 -0.31 10.44 8.50
CA ASN A 117 0.27 10.81 9.79
C ASN A 117 0.69 9.56 10.59
N PRO A 118 1.41 9.69 11.71
CA PRO A 118 1.90 8.54 12.47
C PRO A 118 0.82 7.55 12.93
N HIS A 119 -0.38 8.03 13.25
CA HIS A 119 -1.50 7.17 13.65
C HIS A 119 -2.08 6.41 12.45
N GLU A 120 -2.39 7.13 11.36
CA GLU A 120 -2.89 6.52 10.11
C GLU A 120 -1.90 5.50 9.55
N ARG A 121 -0.59 5.82 9.61
CA ARG A 121 0.51 4.93 9.25
C ARG A 121 0.45 3.62 10.05
N LEU A 122 0.19 3.68 11.35
CA LEU A 122 0.11 2.49 12.20
C LEU A 122 -1.12 1.63 11.87
N GLU A 123 -2.27 2.27 11.66
CA GLU A 123 -3.51 1.56 11.29
C GLU A 123 -3.38 0.89 9.92
N VAL A 124 -2.92 1.63 8.91
CA VAL A 124 -2.60 1.07 7.57
C VAL A 124 -1.57 -0.04 7.71
N GLY A 125 -0.55 0.14 8.56
CA GLY A 125 0.48 -0.87 8.76
C GLY A 125 -0.04 -2.17 9.35
N SER A 126 -0.98 -2.10 10.29
CA SER A 126 -1.64 -3.29 10.86
C SER A 126 -2.42 -4.07 9.78
N PHE A 127 -3.11 -3.35 8.91
CA PHE A 127 -3.85 -3.91 7.78
C PHE A 127 -2.90 -4.55 6.76
N VAL A 128 -1.81 -3.87 6.41
CA VAL A 128 -0.85 -4.33 5.40
C VAL A 128 -0.08 -5.56 5.88
N ILE A 129 0.43 -5.56 7.11
CA ILE A 129 1.24 -6.67 7.59
C ILE A 129 0.44 -7.96 7.77
N ARG A 130 -0.83 -7.85 8.16
CA ARG A 130 -1.73 -9.00 8.22
C ARG A 130 -1.84 -9.66 6.84
N ARG A 131 -1.89 -8.86 5.76
CA ARG A 131 -1.91 -9.41 4.39
C ARG A 131 -0.61 -10.10 4.02
N LEU A 132 0.53 -9.51 4.38
CA LEU A 132 1.83 -10.12 4.15
C LEU A 132 1.97 -11.45 4.92
N ALA A 133 1.51 -11.48 6.17
CA ALA A 133 1.49 -12.68 7.01
C ALA A 133 0.66 -13.81 6.40
N MET A 134 -0.51 -13.50 5.81
CA MET A 134 -1.28 -14.48 5.03
C MET A 134 -0.50 -15.02 3.84
N GLY A 135 0.23 -14.17 3.13
CA GLY A 135 1.08 -14.58 1.99
C GLY A 135 2.27 -15.45 2.41
N TRP A 136 2.85 -15.18 3.57
CA TRP A 136 3.97 -15.93 4.14
C TRP A 136 3.53 -17.14 4.98
N GLN A 137 2.22 -17.31 5.22
CA GLN A 137 1.64 -18.39 6.02
C GLN A 137 2.26 -18.49 7.43
N MET A 138 2.45 -17.34 8.09
CA MET A 138 3.04 -17.26 9.42
C MET A 138 2.33 -16.22 10.29
N ALA A 139 2.63 -16.18 11.59
CA ALA A 139 2.07 -15.17 12.46
C ALA A 139 2.64 -13.78 12.12
N VAL A 140 1.86 -12.72 12.35
CA VAL A 140 2.30 -11.33 12.16
C VAL A 140 3.57 -11.02 12.96
N ALA A 141 3.71 -11.62 14.16
CA ALA A 141 4.89 -11.48 14.98
C ALA A 141 6.16 -12.02 14.29
N ASP A 142 6.06 -13.17 13.63
CA ASP A 142 7.18 -13.78 12.89
C ASP A 142 7.57 -12.94 11.69
N VAL A 143 6.59 -12.42 10.94
CA VAL A 143 6.83 -11.47 9.83
C VAL A 143 7.62 -10.27 10.35
N MET A 144 7.18 -9.63 11.44
CA MET A 144 7.90 -8.48 12.00
C MET A 144 9.32 -8.83 12.45
N ALA A 145 9.52 -10.00 13.06
CA ALA A 145 10.84 -10.45 13.49
C ALA A 145 11.79 -10.61 12.28
N ILE A 146 11.31 -11.27 11.22
CA ILE A 146 12.08 -11.47 9.98
C ILE A 146 12.39 -10.13 9.30
N LEU A 147 11.41 -9.23 9.17
CA LEU A 147 11.63 -7.91 8.55
C LEU A 147 12.63 -7.05 9.34
N ARG A 148 12.57 -7.08 10.68
CA ARG A 148 13.54 -6.40 11.54
C ARG A 148 14.94 -6.97 11.36
N GLN A 149 15.08 -8.29 11.36
CA GLN A 149 16.36 -8.96 11.12
C GLN A 149 16.94 -8.58 9.75
N GLY A 150 16.12 -8.58 8.71
CA GLY A 150 16.52 -8.14 7.37
C GLY A 150 17.04 -6.70 7.35
N ALA A 151 16.35 -5.78 8.03
CA ALA A 151 16.78 -4.39 8.14
C ALA A 151 18.10 -4.22 8.92
N MET A 152 18.37 -5.07 9.92
CA MET A 152 19.65 -5.06 10.65
C MET A 152 20.82 -5.47 9.75
N LEU A 153 20.63 -6.48 8.88
CA LEU A 153 21.66 -6.93 7.95
C LEU A 153 22.07 -5.85 6.94
N GLU A 154 21.14 -4.96 6.57
CA GLU A 154 21.42 -3.85 5.66
C GLU A 154 22.17 -2.70 6.34
N ARG A 155 21.97 -2.49 7.66
CA ARG A 155 22.67 -1.45 8.43
C ARG A 155 24.09 -1.81 8.85
N GLY A 156 24.42 -3.11 8.84
CA GLY A 156 25.76 -3.62 9.14
C GLY A 156 26.72 -3.56 7.95
N ARG A 157 26.30 -2.98 6.83
CA ARG A 157 27.12 -2.65 5.66
C ARG A 157 27.39 -1.15 5.65
#